data_AF-A0A5J5EKC9-F1
#
_entry.id   AF-A0A5J5EKC9-F1
#
_cell.length_a   1.000
_cell.length_b   1.000
_cell.length_c   1.000
_cell.angle_alpha   90.00
_cell.angle_beta   90.00
_cell.angle_gamma   90.00
#
_symmetry.space_group_name_H-M   'P 1'
#
loop_
_entity.id
_entity.type
_entity.pdbx_description
1 polymer ?
#
loop_
_entity_poly.entity_id
_entity_poly.type
_entity_poly.pdbx_seq_one_letter_code
_entity_poly.pdbx_strand_id
1 'polypeptide(L)'
;MSKIERRNKAADFETGSRIFRGKDAAPRIVAVVPLCGNVSSAAVVRSLLRSLDVEVEVPEYGICTTWVERFKQKIQWIVLRREMLAVPYGCKLADFVDPFGESLIRSIEAQGMSNTHTLVQPVESAKARPDVKKSLHSYVSRFLPATLKVHGTESSQEAPNLARSLCSSTLKGVHWRDDRSYLVAEVVRFEDEMLVVGGVDRGKGLKADRLVHIQGFRDFQIHESLPRNMATAKQNRSSLAREASERRP
;
A
#
# COMPACT_ATOMS: atom_id res chain seq x y z
N MET A 1 -5.59 26.71 20.91
CA MET A 1 -5.07 26.74 19.53
C MET A 1 -5.36 28.09 18.90
N SER A 2 -4.32 28.91 18.75
CA SER A 2 -4.33 30.24 18.11
C SER A 2 -4.71 30.15 16.62
N LYS A 3 -5.25 31.23 16.03
CA LYS A 3 -5.55 31.31 14.57
C LYS A 3 -4.32 31.00 13.72
N ILE A 4 -3.13 31.35 14.20
CA ILE A 4 -1.85 31.13 13.52
C ILE A 4 -1.52 29.63 13.47
N GLU A 5 -1.64 28.91 14.59
CA GLU A 5 -1.39 27.47 14.67
C GLU A 5 -2.34 26.66 13.77
N ARG A 6 -3.62 27.08 13.69
CA ARG A 6 -4.60 26.46 12.78
C ARG A 6 -4.21 26.63 11.31
N ARG A 7 -3.71 27.81 10.95
CA ARG A 7 -3.27 28.12 9.58
C ARG A 7 -2.02 27.32 9.20
N ASN A 8 -1.06 27.18 10.10
CA ASN A 8 0.15 26.37 9.86
C ASN A 8 -0.21 24.90 9.67
N LYS A 9 -1.05 24.33 10.55
CA LYS A 9 -1.50 22.94 10.43
C LYS A 9 -2.26 22.67 9.14
N ALA A 10 -3.05 23.65 8.66
CA ALA A 10 -3.73 23.55 7.37
C ALA A 10 -2.75 23.59 6.18
N ALA A 11 -1.72 24.44 6.24
CA ALA A 11 -0.67 24.51 5.22
C ALA A 11 0.18 23.22 5.16
N ASP A 12 0.50 22.63 6.32
CA ASP A 12 1.22 21.35 6.41
C ASP A 12 0.40 20.22 5.78
N PHE A 13 -0.90 20.18 6.07
CA PHE A 13 -1.83 19.23 5.47
C PHE A 13 -1.92 19.38 3.94
N GLU A 14 -2.01 20.63 3.46
CA GLU A 14 -2.09 20.92 2.04
C GLU A 14 -0.82 20.49 1.31
N THR A 15 0.34 20.79 1.88
CA THR A 15 1.66 20.42 1.33
C THR A 15 1.81 18.90 1.25
N GLY A 16 1.45 18.17 2.32
CA GLY A 16 1.51 16.71 2.34
C GLY A 16 0.48 16.03 1.44
N SER A 17 -0.69 16.64 1.22
CA SER A 17 -1.74 16.08 0.36
C SER A 17 -1.54 16.37 -1.13
N ARG A 18 -0.74 17.39 -1.49
CA ARG A 18 -0.54 17.86 -2.87
C ARG A 18 -0.07 16.76 -3.83
N ILE A 19 0.84 15.89 -3.37
CA ILE A 19 1.40 14.79 -4.19
C ILE A 19 0.36 13.73 -4.60
N PHE A 20 -0.81 13.72 -3.95
CA PHE A 20 -1.89 12.77 -4.21
C PHE A 20 -3.06 13.39 -5.00
N ARG A 21 -3.00 14.66 -5.39
CA ARG A 21 -4.10 15.34 -6.10
C ARG A 21 -3.95 15.28 -7.62
N GLY A 22 -5.00 14.82 -8.30
CA GLY A 22 -5.07 14.78 -9.77
C GLY A 22 -5.00 13.36 -10.35
N LYS A 23 -5.23 13.24 -11.66
CA LYS A 23 -5.21 11.95 -12.38
C LYS A 23 -3.79 11.37 -12.53
N ASP A 24 -2.80 12.25 -12.72
CA ASP A 24 -1.37 11.89 -12.78
C ASP A 24 -0.69 11.92 -11.41
N ALA A 25 -1.47 11.97 -10.33
CA ALA A 25 -0.95 12.00 -8.99
C ALA A 25 -0.31 10.67 -8.58
N ALA A 26 0.59 10.77 -7.62
CA ALA A 26 1.24 9.62 -7.06
C ALA A 26 0.22 8.80 -6.24
N PRO A 27 0.14 7.46 -6.42
CA PRO A 27 -0.90 6.65 -5.77
C PRO A 27 -0.66 6.48 -4.27
N ARG A 28 -1.73 6.52 -3.47
CA ARG A 28 -1.66 6.18 -2.04
C ARG A 28 -1.41 4.69 -1.90
N ILE A 29 -0.28 4.33 -1.29
CA ILE A 29 0.11 2.93 -1.12
C ILE A 29 -0.60 2.36 0.11
N VAL A 30 -1.34 1.28 -0.06
CA VAL A 30 -2.06 0.57 1.00
C VAL A 30 -1.66 -0.89 0.98
N ALA A 31 -0.91 -1.33 2.00
CA ALA A 31 -0.59 -2.74 2.19
C ALA A 31 -1.72 -3.43 2.97
N VAL A 32 -2.18 -4.57 2.46
CA VAL A 32 -3.23 -5.39 3.09
C VAL A 32 -2.57 -6.67 3.59
N VAL A 33 -2.54 -6.81 4.91
CA VAL A 33 -1.83 -7.89 5.62
C VAL A 33 -2.83 -8.84 6.27
N PRO A 34 -2.85 -10.13 5.91
CA PRO A 34 -3.70 -11.12 6.54
C PRO A 34 -3.07 -11.61 7.85
N LEU A 35 -3.74 -11.35 8.97
CA LEU A 35 -3.25 -11.76 10.30
C LEU A 35 -3.63 -13.19 10.66
N CYS A 36 -4.77 -13.68 10.15
CA CYS A 36 -5.28 -15.02 10.39
C CYS A 36 -5.09 -15.91 9.14
N GLY A 37 -4.98 -17.23 9.34
CA GLY A 37 -4.87 -18.18 8.22
C GLY A 37 -6.13 -18.33 7.35
N ASN A 38 -7.29 -17.96 7.86
CA ASN A 38 -8.60 -18.12 7.19
C ASN A 38 -9.10 -16.84 6.50
N VAL A 39 -8.29 -15.78 6.45
CA VAL A 39 -8.67 -14.51 5.81
C VAL A 39 -7.99 -14.35 4.45
N SER A 40 -8.71 -13.73 3.51
CA SER A 40 -8.18 -13.41 2.17
C SER A 40 -8.04 -11.91 2.00
N SER A 41 -6.80 -11.45 1.85
CA SER A 41 -6.46 -10.05 1.56
C SER A 41 -7.13 -9.56 0.29
N ALA A 42 -7.16 -10.39 -0.76
CA ALA A 42 -7.80 -10.06 -2.03
C ALA A 42 -9.32 -9.90 -1.87
N ALA A 43 -9.97 -10.79 -1.10
CA ALA A 43 -11.40 -10.66 -0.81
C ALA A 43 -11.74 -9.38 -0.04
N VAL A 44 -10.89 -8.96 0.90
CA VAL A 44 -11.04 -7.69 1.62
C VAL A 44 -11.00 -6.51 0.66
N VAL A 45 -9.99 -6.45 -0.22
CA VAL A 45 -9.86 -5.38 -1.21
C VAL A 45 -11.06 -5.37 -2.16
N ARG A 46 -11.48 -6.54 -2.66
CA ARG A 46 -12.68 -6.67 -3.51
C ARG A 46 -13.93 -6.16 -2.80
N SER A 47 -14.13 -6.49 -1.52
CA SER A 47 -15.27 -6.01 -0.73
C SER A 47 -15.25 -4.49 -0.56
N LEU A 48 -14.07 -3.91 -0.30
CA LEU A 48 -13.92 -2.45 -0.18
C LEU A 48 -14.20 -1.73 -1.51
N LEU A 49 -13.68 -2.25 -2.62
CA LEU A 49 -13.89 -1.65 -3.94
C LEU A 49 -15.36 -1.77 -4.39
N ARG A 50 -16.01 -2.92 -4.14
CA ARG A 50 -17.45 -3.09 -4.36
C ARG A 50 -18.28 -2.09 -3.56
N SER A 51 -17.88 -1.76 -2.32
CA SER A 51 -18.58 -0.73 -1.53
C SER A 51 -18.48 0.69 -2.10
N LEU A 52 -17.64 0.89 -3.13
CA LEU A 52 -17.43 2.14 -3.84
C LEU A 52 -17.89 2.07 -5.30
N ASP A 53 -18.59 0.99 -5.69
CA ASP A 53 -19.01 0.71 -7.07
C ASP A 53 -17.83 0.67 -8.05
N VAL A 54 -16.65 0.21 -7.57
CA VAL A 54 -15.45 0.02 -8.38
C VAL A 54 -15.24 -1.47 -8.62
N GLU A 55 -15.38 -1.89 -9.87
CA GLU A 55 -15.10 -3.26 -10.29
C GLU A 55 -13.72 -3.34 -10.94
N VAL A 56 -12.78 -3.97 -10.24
CA VAL A 56 -11.42 -4.22 -10.72
C VAL A 56 -11.03 -5.63 -10.33
N GLU A 57 -10.31 -6.31 -11.21
CA GLU A 57 -9.70 -7.60 -10.92
C GLU A 57 -8.57 -7.40 -9.89
N VAL A 58 -8.74 -8.00 -8.72
CA VAL A 58 -7.76 -7.94 -7.64
C VAL A 58 -7.00 -9.27 -7.62
N PRO A 59 -5.67 -9.27 -7.81
CA PRO A 59 -4.88 -10.48 -7.76
C PRO A 59 -4.88 -11.06 -6.34
N GLU A 60 -4.71 -12.38 -6.21
CA GLU A 60 -4.59 -13.04 -4.91
C GLU A 60 -3.35 -12.59 -4.12
N TYR A 61 -2.29 -12.19 -4.83
CA TYR A 61 -1.09 -11.59 -4.27
C TYR A 61 -0.46 -10.61 -5.27
N GLY A 62 0.22 -9.58 -4.77
CA GLY A 62 0.93 -8.60 -5.61
C GLY A 62 0.31 -7.21 -5.54
N ILE A 63 0.47 -6.44 -6.62
CA ILE A 63 0.14 -5.01 -6.65
C ILE A 63 -1.03 -4.77 -7.59
N CYS A 64 -2.02 -4.00 -7.16
CA CYS A 64 -3.14 -3.55 -7.96
C CYS A 64 -3.38 -2.06 -7.75
N THR A 65 -3.59 -1.31 -8.83
CA THR A 65 -3.78 0.14 -8.75
C THR A 65 -5.18 0.50 -9.23
N THR A 66 -5.92 1.22 -8.40
CA THR A 66 -7.32 1.58 -8.65
C THR A 66 -7.53 3.08 -8.52
N TRP A 67 -8.26 3.67 -9.48
CA TRP A 67 -8.74 5.03 -9.37
C TRP A 67 -10.11 5.05 -8.69
N VAL A 68 -10.24 5.84 -7.61
CA VAL A 68 -11.50 5.97 -6.88
C VAL A 68 -12.13 7.31 -7.23
N GLU A 69 -13.08 7.30 -8.17
CA GLU A 69 -13.70 8.51 -8.72
C GLU A 69 -14.36 9.37 -7.64
N ARG A 70 -15.07 8.72 -6.69
CA ARG A 70 -15.76 9.39 -5.57
C ARG A 70 -14.85 10.30 -4.75
N PHE A 71 -13.58 9.96 -4.60
CA PHE A 71 -12.61 10.74 -3.84
C PHE A 71 -11.58 11.46 -4.73
N LYS A 72 -11.59 11.21 -6.05
CA LYS A 72 -10.59 11.72 -7.00
C LYS A 72 -9.16 11.40 -6.54
N GLN A 73 -8.96 10.17 -6.07
CA GLN A 73 -7.69 9.69 -5.54
C GLN A 73 -7.32 8.36 -6.19
N LYS A 74 -6.02 8.15 -6.39
CA LYS A 74 -5.45 6.90 -6.87
C LYS A 74 -4.93 6.09 -5.67
N ILE A 75 -5.32 4.83 -5.57
CA ILE A 75 -4.84 3.90 -4.54
C ILE A 75 -4.05 2.79 -5.21
N GLN A 76 -2.92 2.44 -4.64
CA GLN A 76 -2.12 1.26 -5.00
C GLN A 76 -2.19 0.27 -3.84
N TRP A 77 -2.91 -0.82 -4.06
CA TRP A 77 -3.06 -1.94 -3.14
C TRP A 77 -1.87 -2.87 -3.28
N ILE A 78 -1.23 -3.20 -2.16
CA ILE A 78 -0.25 -4.27 -2.07
C ILE A 78 -0.91 -5.41 -1.29
N VAL A 79 -1.36 -6.43 -2.02
CA VAL A 79 -2.03 -7.61 -1.49
C VAL A 79 -0.96 -8.60 -1.06
N LEU A 80 -0.77 -8.74 0.26
CA LEU A 80 0.25 -9.61 0.82
C LEU A 80 -0.33 -10.97 1.19
N ARG A 81 0.50 -12.01 1.03
CA ARG A 81 0.25 -13.36 1.53
C ARG A 81 0.70 -13.48 2.97
N ARG A 82 0.15 -14.49 3.65
CA ARG A 82 0.55 -14.86 5.01
C ARG A 82 1.84 -15.70 4.98
N GLU A 83 2.95 -15.08 4.61
CA GLU A 83 4.27 -15.72 4.50
C GLU A 83 5.30 -14.87 5.24
N MET A 84 6.02 -15.43 6.23
CA MET A 84 7.01 -14.70 7.04
C MET A 84 8.46 -14.86 6.55
N LEU A 85 8.69 -15.67 5.50
CA LEU A 85 9.94 -16.41 5.30
C LEU A 85 10.26 -17.31 6.52
N ALA A 86 9.33 -18.27 6.70
CA ALA A 86 9.33 -19.50 7.51
C ALA A 86 9.57 -19.38 9.03
N VAL A 87 8.61 -19.82 9.83
CA VAL A 87 8.63 -19.87 11.32
C VAL A 87 8.82 -21.32 11.79
N PRO A 88 9.95 -22.00 11.54
CA PRO A 88 10.00 -23.41 11.89
C PRO A 88 10.11 -23.50 13.43
N TYR A 89 9.22 -24.32 14.02
CA TYR A 89 9.28 -24.93 15.36
C TYR A 89 8.39 -24.41 16.51
N GLY A 90 7.56 -23.38 16.34
CA GLY A 90 6.75 -22.85 17.48
C GLY A 90 5.26 -23.24 17.56
N CYS A 91 4.61 -23.61 16.46
CA CYS A 91 3.14 -23.59 16.37
C CYS A 91 2.42 -24.92 16.66
N LYS A 92 3.10 -25.93 17.23
CA LYS A 92 2.50 -27.27 17.38
C LYS A 92 1.57 -27.45 18.61
N LEU A 93 1.32 -26.40 19.41
CA LEU A 93 0.68 -26.54 20.74
C LEU A 93 -0.30 -25.40 21.14
N ALA A 94 -0.84 -24.59 20.23
CA ALA A 94 -1.70 -23.45 20.61
C ALA A 94 -3.18 -23.65 20.22
N ASP A 95 -4.07 -23.66 21.23
CA ASP A 95 -5.52 -23.83 21.06
C ASP A 95 -6.30 -22.52 20.84
N PHE A 96 -5.74 -21.35 21.17
CA PHE A 96 -6.40 -20.06 20.95
C PHE A 96 -5.36 -18.96 20.71
N VAL A 97 -5.54 -18.16 19.66
CA VAL A 97 -4.63 -17.12 19.10
C VAL A 97 -3.55 -17.67 18.17
N ASP A 98 -3.62 -17.26 16.90
CA ASP A 98 -2.66 -17.59 15.85
C ASP A 98 -1.29 -16.95 16.14
N PRO A 99 -0.29 -17.69 16.65
CA PRO A 99 0.95 -17.12 17.18
C PRO A 99 1.74 -16.37 16.10
N PHE A 100 1.60 -16.80 14.85
CA PHE A 100 2.20 -16.17 13.69
C PHE A 100 1.60 -14.80 13.40
N GLY A 101 0.28 -14.63 13.58
CA GLY A 101 -0.37 -13.33 13.42
C GLY A 101 0.15 -12.31 14.42
N GLU A 102 0.35 -12.73 15.67
CA GLU A 102 0.95 -11.90 16.71
C GLU A 102 2.40 -11.52 16.41
N SER A 103 3.23 -12.50 16.01
CA SER A 103 4.62 -12.23 15.59
C SER A 103 4.67 -11.25 14.43
N LEU A 104 3.79 -11.40 13.43
CA LEU A 104 3.73 -10.52 12.28
C LEU A 104 3.40 -9.07 12.67
N ILE A 105 2.39 -8.85 13.51
CA ILE A 105 2.04 -7.50 13.97
C ILE A 105 3.21 -6.86 14.71
N ARG A 106 3.86 -7.60 15.61
CA ARG A 106 5.04 -7.11 16.36
C ARG A 106 6.22 -6.78 15.46
N SER A 107 6.49 -7.62 14.46
CA SER A 107 7.56 -7.35 13.49
C SER A 107 7.28 -6.09 12.68
N ILE A 108 6.03 -5.86 12.26
CA ILE A 108 5.64 -4.64 11.53
C ILE A 108 5.71 -3.41 12.45
N GLU A 109 5.27 -3.54 13.71
CA GLU A 109 5.36 -2.48 14.71
C GLU A 109 6.82 -2.04 14.94
N ALA A 110 7.73 -2.99 15.12
CA ALA A 110 9.15 -2.74 15.36
C ALA A 110 9.85 -2.01 14.19
N GLN A 111 9.39 -2.21 12.95
CA GLN A 111 9.91 -1.51 11.77
C GLN A 111 9.38 -0.08 11.64
N GLY A 112 8.31 0.25 12.37
CA GLY A 112 7.61 1.52 12.27
C GLY A 112 6.43 1.46 11.30
N MET A 113 5.26 1.84 11.80
CA MET A 113 4.01 1.89 11.03
C MET A 113 3.63 3.32 10.68
N SER A 114 3.00 3.46 9.51
CA SER A 114 2.34 4.71 9.10
C SER A 114 0.92 4.74 9.68
N ASN A 115 -0.10 4.97 8.85
CA ASN A 115 -1.50 4.86 9.25
C ASN A 115 -1.94 3.40 9.18
N THR A 116 -2.50 2.90 10.28
CA THR A 116 -3.00 1.53 10.37
C THR A 116 -4.51 1.53 10.57
N HIS A 117 -5.19 0.63 9.87
CA HIS A 117 -6.62 0.38 10.02
C HIS A 117 -6.85 -1.11 10.19
N THR A 118 -7.68 -1.47 11.16
CA THR A 118 -7.98 -2.87 11.47
C THR A 118 -9.31 -3.25 10.85
N LEU A 119 -9.31 -4.33 10.07
CA LEU A 119 -10.51 -4.87 9.45
C LEU A 119 -10.84 -6.27 9.97
N VAL A 120 -12.11 -6.63 9.91
CA VAL A 120 -12.60 -7.97 10.19
C VAL A 120 -13.45 -8.46 9.01
N GLN A 121 -13.18 -9.70 8.60
CA GLN A 121 -14.04 -10.44 7.68
C GLN A 121 -15.16 -11.12 8.47
N PRO A 122 -16.34 -11.28 7.87
CA PRO A 122 -17.48 -11.95 8.51
C PRO A 122 -17.14 -13.42 8.80
N VAL A 123 -17.04 -13.79 10.07
CA VAL A 123 -16.90 -15.20 10.50
C VAL A 123 -18.16 -15.67 11.25
N GLU A 124 -18.92 -14.71 11.79
CA GLU A 124 -19.97 -14.98 12.79
C GLU A 124 -21.34 -14.43 12.38
N SER A 125 -22.39 -15.01 12.98
CA SER A 125 -23.77 -14.57 12.82
C SER A 125 -23.96 -13.09 13.20
N ALA A 126 -24.87 -12.39 12.53
CA ALA A 126 -25.06 -10.95 12.69
C ALA A 126 -25.24 -10.48 14.15
N LYS A 127 -25.78 -11.34 15.01
CA LYS A 127 -26.03 -11.08 16.43
C LYS A 127 -24.74 -11.05 17.28
N ALA A 128 -23.76 -11.91 16.99
CA ALA A 128 -22.50 -12.00 17.75
C ALA A 128 -21.43 -11.01 17.25
N ARG A 129 -21.61 -10.43 16.05
CA ARG A 129 -20.64 -9.51 15.42
C ARG A 129 -20.20 -8.34 16.32
N PRO A 130 -21.08 -7.64 17.08
CA PRO A 130 -20.67 -6.52 17.91
C PRO A 130 -19.73 -6.95 19.05
N ASP A 131 -20.04 -8.05 19.74
CA ASP A 131 -19.24 -8.54 20.86
C ASP A 131 -17.87 -9.06 20.39
N VAL A 132 -17.84 -9.75 19.25
CA VAL A 132 -16.59 -10.17 18.59
C VAL A 132 -15.74 -8.97 18.22
N LYS A 133 -16.33 -7.92 17.62
CA LYS A 133 -15.58 -6.68 17.31
C LYS A 133 -15.03 -6.01 18.56
N LYS A 134 -15.77 -6.01 19.67
CA LYS A 134 -15.30 -5.45 20.94
C LYS A 134 -14.12 -6.24 21.51
N SER A 135 -14.20 -7.57 21.47
CA SER A 135 -13.09 -8.46 21.86
C SER A 135 -11.86 -8.26 20.98
N LEU A 136 -12.04 -8.24 19.65
CA LEU A 136 -10.96 -7.99 18.70
C LEU A 136 -10.34 -6.60 18.86
N HIS A 137 -11.15 -5.57 19.12
CA HIS A 137 -10.63 -4.25 19.43
C HIS A 137 -9.74 -4.29 20.66
N SER A 138 -10.20 -4.92 21.75
CA SER A 138 -9.39 -5.08 22.97
C SER A 138 -8.07 -5.80 22.71
N TYR A 139 -8.08 -6.87 21.90
CA TYR A 139 -6.87 -7.60 21.53
C TYR A 139 -5.91 -6.73 20.71
N VAL A 140 -6.40 -6.09 19.65
CA VAL A 140 -5.58 -5.30 18.73
C VAL A 140 -5.03 -4.03 19.39
N SER A 141 -5.79 -3.39 20.29
CA SER A 141 -5.34 -2.21 21.03
C SER A 141 -4.09 -2.46 21.88
N ARG A 142 -3.78 -3.72 22.24
CA ARG A 142 -2.53 -4.08 22.92
C ARG A 142 -1.29 -3.82 22.06
N PHE A 143 -1.39 -4.02 20.75
CA PHE A 143 -0.29 -3.88 19.79
C PHE A 143 -0.39 -2.55 19.03
N LEU A 144 -1.61 -2.07 18.79
CA LEU A 144 -1.90 -0.87 18.01
C LEU A 144 -2.77 0.08 18.83
N PRO A 145 -2.22 0.78 19.84
CA PRO A 145 -3.00 1.68 20.71
C PRO A 145 -3.70 2.81 19.95
N ALA A 146 -3.17 3.19 18.78
CA ALA A 146 -3.75 4.20 17.91
C ALA A 146 -4.96 3.69 17.09
N THR A 147 -5.30 2.41 17.17
CA THR A 147 -6.49 1.84 16.52
C THR A 147 -7.74 2.37 17.21
N LEU A 148 -8.54 3.15 16.48
CA LEU A 148 -9.77 3.75 17.02
C LEU A 148 -10.97 2.79 16.98
N LYS A 149 -10.99 1.88 15.99
CA LYS A 149 -12.12 0.99 15.70
C LYS A 149 -11.70 -0.17 14.81
N VAL A 150 -12.37 -1.31 14.96
CA VAL A 150 -12.31 -2.44 14.02
C VAL A 150 -13.44 -2.30 13.00
N HIS A 151 -13.10 -2.27 11.70
CA HIS A 151 -14.04 -2.08 10.60
C HIS A 151 -14.49 -3.42 10.01
N GLY A 152 -15.80 -3.61 9.82
CA GLY A 152 -16.36 -4.75 9.10
C GLY A 152 -16.33 -4.52 7.59
N THR A 153 -15.85 -5.51 6.85
CA THR A 153 -15.72 -5.44 5.39
C THR A 153 -17.06 -5.49 4.63
N GLU A 154 -18.07 -6.16 5.19
CA GLU A 154 -19.42 -6.26 4.61
C GLU A 154 -20.36 -5.09 4.99
N SER A 155 -19.95 -4.25 5.94
CA SER A 155 -20.84 -3.19 6.40
C SER A 155 -20.93 -2.10 5.33
N SER A 156 -22.15 -1.87 4.83
CA SER A 156 -22.47 -0.81 3.86
C SER A 156 -22.13 0.60 4.34
N GLN A 157 -21.92 0.78 5.65
CA GLN A 157 -21.49 2.05 6.23
C GLN A 157 -20.00 2.07 6.56
N GLU A 158 -19.44 1.00 7.15
CA GLU A 158 -18.06 1.02 7.62
C GLU A 158 -17.02 0.91 6.50
N ALA A 159 -17.29 0.12 5.46
CA ALA A 159 -16.41 -0.06 4.31
C ALA A 159 -16.16 1.26 3.51
N PRO A 160 -17.19 2.01 3.06
CA PRO A 160 -16.96 3.26 2.35
C PRO A 160 -16.39 4.36 3.27
N ASN A 161 -16.69 4.32 4.57
CA ASN A 161 -16.08 5.23 5.53
C ASN A 161 -14.58 4.97 5.68
N LEU A 162 -14.16 3.71 5.73
CA LEU A 162 -12.75 3.35 5.74
C LEU A 162 -12.06 3.77 4.44
N ALA A 163 -12.68 3.52 3.27
CA ALA A 163 -12.13 3.97 1.99
C ALA A 163 -11.95 5.48 1.93
N ARG A 164 -12.90 6.25 2.49
CA ARG A 164 -12.75 7.70 2.65
C ARG A 164 -11.53 8.03 3.50
N SER A 165 -11.37 7.38 4.65
CA SER A 165 -10.20 7.59 5.54
C SER A 165 -8.88 7.27 4.83
N LEU A 166 -8.81 6.21 4.03
CA LEU A 166 -7.61 5.89 3.22
C LEU A 166 -7.29 7.01 2.22
N CYS A 167 -8.31 7.60 1.60
CA CYS A 167 -8.16 8.65 0.59
C CYS A 167 -7.88 10.05 1.17
N SER A 168 -8.44 10.38 2.34
CA SER A 168 -8.41 11.74 2.89
C SER A 168 -7.44 11.91 4.06
N SER A 169 -6.98 10.83 4.70
CA SER A 169 -6.07 10.95 5.84
C SER A 169 -4.70 11.47 5.45
N THR A 170 -4.11 12.26 6.35
CA THR A 170 -2.68 12.57 6.33
C THR A 170 -1.92 11.31 6.69
N LEU A 171 -0.99 10.90 5.83
CA LEU A 171 -0.12 9.77 6.14
C LEU A 171 0.87 10.19 7.23
N LYS A 172 0.98 9.38 8.28
CA LYS A 172 2.06 9.49 9.26
C LYS A 172 3.35 9.03 8.59
N GLY A 173 4.36 9.89 8.61
CA GLY A 173 5.66 9.55 8.08
C GLY A 173 6.36 8.46 8.88
N VAL A 174 7.21 7.68 8.23
CA VAL A 174 8.13 6.75 8.87
C VAL A 174 9.53 7.27 8.63
N HIS A 175 10.21 7.73 9.69
CA HIS A 175 11.43 8.55 9.60
C HIS A 175 12.49 7.95 8.67
N TRP A 176 12.86 6.67 8.87
CA TRP A 176 13.91 6.03 8.07
C TRP A 176 13.55 5.89 6.58
N ARG A 177 12.25 5.77 6.28
CA ARG A 177 11.72 5.60 4.92
C ARG A 177 11.63 6.94 4.21
N ASP A 178 11.08 7.95 4.88
CA ASP A 178 10.84 9.27 4.28
C ASP A 178 12.15 10.08 4.12
N ASP A 179 13.18 9.73 4.89
CA ASP A 179 14.53 10.28 4.73
C ASP A 179 15.28 9.76 3.49
N ARG A 180 14.74 8.76 2.79
CA ARG A 180 15.35 8.12 1.62
C ARG A 180 14.43 8.23 0.41
N SER A 181 15.01 8.14 -0.79
CA SER A 181 14.26 7.91 -2.02
C SER A 181 13.81 6.45 -2.02
N TYR A 182 12.52 6.21 -2.23
CA TYR A 182 12.00 4.87 -2.42
C TYR A 182 10.95 4.86 -3.52
N LEU A 183 10.86 3.72 -4.20
CA LEU A 183 9.96 3.54 -5.33
C LEU A 183 9.39 2.14 -5.26
N VAL A 184 8.08 2.03 -5.49
CA VAL A 184 7.41 0.75 -5.71
C VAL A 184 7.47 0.46 -7.20
N ALA A 185 8.06 -0.67 -7.57
CA ALA A 185 8.19 -1.09 -8.96
C ALA A 185 6.80 -1.46 -9.52
N GLU A 186 6.32 -0.69 -10.49
CA GLU A 186 5.10 -0.97 -11.25
C GLU A 186 5.41 -1.70 -12.55
N VAL A 187 6.55 -1.38 -13.16
CA VAL A 187 7.02 -1.98 -14.40
C VAL A 187 8.47 -2.35 -14.22
N VAL A 188 8.80 -3.60 -14.55
CA VAL A 188 10.17 -4.10 -14.52
C VAL A 188 10.45 -4.73 -15.87
N ARG A 189 11.52 -4.30 -16.53
CA ARG A 189 11.97 -4.82 -17.82
C ARG A 189 13.49 -4.96 -17.79
N PHE A 190 13.98 -5.86 -18.63
CA PHE A 190 15.40 -6.06 -18.84
C PHE A 190 15.72 -5.71 -20.28
N GLU A 191 16.66 -4.77 -20.48
CA GLU A 191 17.07 -4.25 -21.78
C GLU A 191 18.60 -4.18 -21.79
N ASP A 192 19.27 -4.86 -22.73
CA ASP A 192 20.72 -4.79 -22.95
C ASP A 192 21.55 -4.89 -21.66
N GLU A 193 21.26 -5.90 -20.83
CA GLU A 193 21.88 -6.16 -19.51
C GLU A 193 21.50 -5.18 -18.39
N MET A 194 20.63 -4.21 -18.67
CA MET A 194 20.17 -3.19 -17.73
C MET A 194 18.75 -3.48 -17.23
N LEU A 195 18.56 -3.29 -15.93
CA LEU A 195 17.24 -3.39 -15.30
C LEU A 195 16.53 -2.03 -15.37
N VAL A 196 15.47 -1.96 -16.15
CA VAL A 196 14.61 -0.77 -16.26
C VAL A 196 13.44 -0.92 -15.29
N VAL A 197 13.45 -0.09 -14.23
CA VAL A 197 12.39 -0.06 -13.21
C VAL A 197 11.57 1.21 -13.37
N GLY A 198 10.28 1.05 -13.62
CA GLY A 198 9.30 2.13 -13.67
C GLY A 198 8.43 2.14 -12.40
N GLY A 199 8.27 3.31 -11.80
CA GLY A 199 7.40 3.51 -10.64
C GLY A 199 7.24 4.99 -10.34
N VAL A 200 6.70 5.31 -9.16
CA VAL A 200 6.58 6.68 -8.69
C VAL A 200 7.52 6.86 -7.51
N ASP A 201 8.45 7.82 -7.63
CA ASP A 201 9.41 8.16 -6.59
C ASP A 201 8.73 8.81 -5.38
N ARG A 202 9.19 8.46 -4.18
CA ARG A 202 8.64 8.88 -2.89
C ARG A 202 9.77 9.14 -1.89
N GLY A 203 9.46 9.92 -0.85
CA GLY A 203 10.43 10.33 0.16
C GLY A 203 11.30 11.49 -0.34
N LYS A 204 12.62 11.38 -0.18
CA LYS A 204 13.56 12.37 -0.76
C LYS A 204 13.79 12.02 -2.22
N GLY A 205 13.72 13.00 -3.12
CA GLY A 205 13.82 12.74 -4.57
C GLY A 205 15.04 11.92 -4.99
N LEU A 206 14.85 11.02 -5.96
CA LEU A 206 15.88 10.14 -6.51
C LEU A 206 17.03 10.94 -7.14
N LYS A 207 18.27 10.56 -6.83
CA LYS A 207 19.50 11.13 -7.40
C LYS A 207 20.28 10.05 -8.12
N ALA A 208 20.66 10.28 -9.38
CA ALA A 208 21.39 9.31 -10.20
C ALA A 208 22.77 8.94 -9.63
N ASP A 209 23.44 9.87 -8.93
CA ASP A 209 24.77 9.63 -8.35
C ASP A 209 24.76 8.69 -7.12
N ARG A 210 23.57 8.27 -6.66
CA ARG A 210 23.43 7.41 -5.48
C ARG A 210 23.21 5.96 -5.86
N LEU A 211 23.66 5.06 -4.99
CA LEU A 211 23.35 3.65 -5.07
C LEU A 211 21.87 3.40 -4.73
N VAL A 212 21.29 2.41 -5.39
CA VAL A 212 19.95 1.89 -5.13
C VAL A 212 20.07 0.48 -4.59
N HIS A 213 19.47 0.24 -3.43
CA HIS A 213 19.34 -1.10 -2.88
C HIS A 213 18.04 -1.73 -3.39
N ILE A 214 18.13 -2.91 -3.99
CA ILE A 214 16.95 -3.71 -4.35
C ILE A 214 16.75 -4.77 -3.28
N GLN A 215 15.61 -4.72 -2.60
CA GLN A 215 15.26 -5.64 -1.51
C GLN A 215 15.36 -7.10 -1.97
N GLY A 216 16.08 -7.93 -1.21
CA GLY A 216 16.31 -9.35 -1.53
C GLY A 216 17.47 -9.59 -2.49
N PHE A 217 18.11 -8.53 -2.99
CA PHE A 217 19.30 -8.60 -3.83
C PHE A 217 20.45 -7.84 -3.16
N ARG A 218 20.95 -6.78 -3.79
CA ARG A 218 22.10 -5.99 -3.34
C ARG A 218 21.98 -4.54 -3.78
N ASP A 219 23.07 -3.80 -3.60
CA ASP A 219 23.21 -2.42 -4.03
C ASP A 219 23.67 -2.36 -5.50
N PHE A 220 23.08 -1.44 -6.26
CA PHE A 220 23.37 -1.22 -7.67
C PHE A 220 23.54 0.28 -7.95
N GLN A 221 24.35 0.62 -8.95
CA GLN A 221 24.51 2.00 -9.41
C GLN A 221 23.45 2.35 -10.44
N ILE A 222 22.89 3.56 -10.38
CA ILE A 222 21.98 4.07 -11.40
C ILE A 222 22.81 4.55 -12.59
N HIS A 223 22.49 4.04 -13.78
CA HIS A 223 23.09 4.51 -15.03
C HIS A 223 22.34 5.72 -15.62
N GLU A 224 21.01 5.61 -15.73
CA GLU A 224 20.15 6.67 -16.29
C GLU A 224 18.87 6.77 -15.46
N SER A 225 18.39 7.99 -15.21
CA SER A 225 17.06 8.24 -14.67
C SER A 225 16.30 9.19 -15.59
N LEU A 226 15.09 8.80 -15.99
CA LEU A 226 14.23 9.58 -16.87
C LEU A 226 12.89 9.84 -16.19
N PRO A 227 12.35 11.07 -16.25
CA PRO A 227 11.00 11.34 -15.77
C PRO A 227 9.99 10.62 -16.66
N ARG A 228 8.88 10.17 -16.05
CA ARG A 228 7.90 9.27 -16.70
C ARG A 228 7.35 9.80 -18.03
N ASN A 229 7.09 11.11 -18.11
CA ASN A 229 6.64 11.78 -19.32
C ASN A 229 7.64 11.67 -20.49
N MET A 230 8.94 11.74 -20.22
CA MET A 230 9.99 11.57 -21.23
C MET A 230 10.26 10.10 -21.54
N ALA A 231 10.12 9.21 -20.55
CA ALA A 231 10.26 7.77 -20.74
C ALA A 231 9.20 7.21 -21.69
N THR A 232 7.93 7.60 -21.55
CA THR A 232 6.85 7.20 -22.47
C THR A 232 7.11 7.70 -23.89
N ALA A 233 7.63 8.93 -24.04
CA ALA A 233 7.99 9.48 -25.35
C ALA A 233 9.18 8.75 -25.99
N LYS A 234 10.20 8.37 -25.22
CA LYS A 234 11.36 7.57 -25.68
C LYS A 234 10.91 6.17 -26.10
N GLN A 235 9.99 5.55 -25.36
CA GLN A 235 9.41 4.24 -25.71
C GLN A 235 8.57 4.27 -26.97
N ASN A 236 7.70 5.27 -27.13
CA ASN A 236 6.91 5.39 -28.36
C ASN A 236 7.82 5.61 -29.58
N ARG A 237 8.91 6.39 -29.42
CA ARG A 237 9.89 6.57 -30.50
C ARG A 237 10.68 5.30 -30.82
N SER A 238 11.07 4.51 -29.81
CA SER A 238 11.80 3.26 -30.05
C SER A 238 10.90 2.16 -30.63
N SER A 239 9.63 2.08 -30.23
CA SER A 239 8.65 1.16 -30.82
C SER A 239 8.34 1.54 -32.27
N LEU A 240 8.11 2.83 -32.56
CA LEU A 240 7.94 3.33 -33.93
C LEU A 240 9.18 3.10 -34.80
N ALA A 241 10.39 3.21 -34.25
CA ALA A 241 11.62 2.92 -34.98
C ALA A 241 11.81 1.42 -35.25
N ARG A 242 11.40 0.54 -34.32
CA ARG A 242 11.40 -0.92 -34.51
C ARG A 242 10.37 -1.35 -35.57
N GLU A 243 9.14 -0.82 -35.51
CA GLU A 243 8.11 -1.08 -36.53
C GLU A 243 8.51 -0.55 -37.92
N ALA A 244 9.20 0.59 -37.98
CA ALA A 244 9.72 1.13 -39.25
C ALA A 244 10.92 0.32 -39.81
N SER A 245 11.63 -0.42 -38.96
CA SER A 245 12.70 -1.34 -39.35
C SER A 245 12.16 -2.67 -39.85
N GLU A 246 11.05 -3.16 -39.29
CA GLU A 246 10.40 -4.43 -39.69
C GLU A 246 9.54 -4.30 -40.95
N ARG A 247 9.17 -3.07 -41.35
CA ARG A 247 8.38 -2.78 -42.56
C ARG A 247 9.21 -2.46 -43.81
N ARG A 248 10.53 -2.54 -43.77
CA ARG A 248 11.36 -2.42 -44.97
C ARG A 248 11.52 -3.81 -45.61
N PRO A 249 11.08 -4.00 -46.88
CA PRO A 249 11.24 -5.26 -47.59
C PRO A 249 12.72 -5.60 -47.86
#